data_AF-A0AB74C8J9-F1
#
_entry.id   AF-A0AB74C8J9-F1
#
_cell.length_a   1.000
_cell.length_b   1.000
_cell.length_c   1.000
_cell.angle_alpha   90.00
_cell.angle_beta   90.00
_cell.angle_gamma   90.00
#
_symmetry.space_group_name_H-M   'P 1'
#
loop_
_entity.id
_entity.type
_entity.pdbx_description
1 polymer ?
#
loop_
_entity_poly.entity_id
_entity_poly.type
_entity_poly.pdbx_seq_one_letter_code
_entity_poly.pdbx_strand_id
1 'polypeptide(L)'
;MVVLLDHPALRLAGYLVLKLFDRRFAAQLRKDDKLDPWTPEIERQYHDFILDGSASEFITRLNTDGKMAEEEGHTWNDPQNEAYPHDHMQDLYETEVEAFHTVTDIQGKDIPQLFACLTVPSSSSSQESSINKYIDVSGVLLQYINGSLLTDIAAHAPREVWQSVCDEAIQIVNRIGDRGILNEDVKMRNFIVQENPEGNSRGL
;
A
#
# COMPACT_ATOMS: atom_id res chain seq x y z
N MET A 1 3.94 -5.60 -6.89
CA MET A 1 4.77 -6.60 -7.62
C MET A 1 3.95 -7.86 -7.81
N VAL A 2 3.94 -8.47 -8.99
CA VAL A 2 3.29 -9.79 -9.17
C VAL A 2 4.29 -10.88 -8.79
N VAL A 3 3.87 -11.83 -7.96
CA VAL A 3 4.66 -12.97 -7.53
C VAL A 3 3.92 -14.27 -7.88
N LEU A 4 4.67 -15.30 -8.26
CA LEU A 4 4.14 -16.65 -8.42
C LEU A 4 4.41 -17.41 -7.13
N LEU A 5 3.36 -17.87 -6.46
CA LEU A 5 3.47 -18.63 -5.21
C LEU A 5 2.90 -20.02 -5.43
N ASP A 6 3.65 -21.04 -5.02
CA ASP A 6 3.19 -22.42 -4.94
C ASP A 6 3.39 -22.91 -3.50
N HIS A 7 2.37 -22.74 -2.68
CA HIS A 7 2.39 -23.11 -1.26
C HIS A 7 1.12 -23.89 -0.89
N PRO A 8 1.08 -25.21 -1.19
CA PRO A 8 -0.11 -26.04 -1.04
C PRO A 8 -0.69 -26.05 0.39
N ALA A 9 0.16 -25.96 1.41
CA ALA A 9 -0.28 -25.94 2.81
C ALA A 9 -1.08 -24.67 3.18
N LEU A 10 -0.87 -23.57 2.45
CA LEU A 10 -1.63 -22.32 2.61
C LEU A 10 -2.78 -22.22 1.59
N ARG A 11 -2.94 -23.24 0.72
CA ARG A 11 -3.86 -23.22 -0.43
C ARG A 11 -3.65 -22.01 -1.35
N LEU A 12 -2.43 -21.48 -1.37
CA LEU A 12 -2.03 -20.40 -2.26
C LEU A 12 -1.25 -21.02 -3.43
N ALA A 13 -1.87 -21.05 -4.60
CA ALA A 13 -1.25 -21.50 -5.83
C ALA A 13 -1.63 -20.54 -6.96
N GLY A 14 -0.64 -19.88 -7.56
CA GLY A 14 -0.83 -18.98 -8.70
C GLY A 14 -0.22 -17.60 -8.51
N TYR A 15 -0.65 -16.67 -9.37
CA TYR A 15 -0.20 -15.29 -9.34
C TYR A 15 -0.88 -14.52 -8.22
N LEU A 16 -0.09 -13.76 -7.48
CA LEU A 16 -0.53 -12.89 -6.39
C LEU A 16 0.16 -11.54 -6.53
N VAL A 17 -0.40 -10.51 -5.90
CA VAL A 17 0.21 -9.18 -5.83
C VAL A 17 0.83 -8.98 -4.45
N LEU A 18 2.15 -8.86 -4.41
CA LEU A 18 2.88 -8.38 -3.24
C LEU A 18 2.96 -6.86 -3.28
N LYS A 19 2.37 -6.21 -2.28
CA LYS A 19 2.51 -4.77 -2.03
C LYS A 19 3.35 -4.57 -0.76
N LEU A 20 4.43 -3.80 -0.89
CA LEU A 20 5.36 -3.48 0.19
C LEU A 20 5.31 -1.98 0.46
N PHE A 21 5.33 -1.62 1.75
CA PHE A 21 5.32 -0.24 2.22
C PHE A 21 6.75 0.16 2.60
N ASP A 22 7.61 0.22 1.58
CA ASP A 22 9.04 0.46 1.74
C ASP A 22 9.38 1.95 1.53
N ARG A 23 9.79 2.63 2.60
CA ARG A 23 10.15 4.06 2.59
C ARG A 23 11.24 4.41 1.56
N ARG A 24 12.09 3.45 1.21
CA ARG A 24 13.19 3.65 0.24
C ARG A 24 12.65 3.83 -1.17
N PHE A 25 11.46 3.30 -1.44
CA PHE A 25 10.78 3.36 -2.74
C PHE A 25 9.57 4.29 -2.76
N ALA A 26 9.36 5.12 -1.72
CA ALA A 26 8.25 6.06 -1.60
C ALA A 26 8.42 7.30 -2.50
N ALA A 27 8.58 7.10 -3.81
CA ALA A 27 8.96 8.14 -4.77
C ALA A 27 7.96 9.29 -4.87
N GLN A 28 6.64 9.02 -4.80
CA GLN A 28 5.63 10.06 -4.86
C GLN A 28 5.64 10.92 -3.59
N LEU A 29 5.69 10.29 -2.41
CA LEU A 29 5.79 11.00 -1.12
C LEU A 29 7.04 11.89 -1.08
N ARG A 30 8.22 11.35 -1.45
CA ARG A 30 9.46 12.13 -1.53
C ARG A 30 9.35 13.32 -2.46
N LYS A 31 8.66 13.17 -3.59
CA LYS A 31 8.46 14.26 -4.54
C LYS A 31 7.54 15.35 -3.97
N ASP A 32 6.46 14.96 -3.32
CA ASP A 32 5.47 15.89 -2.78
C ASP A 32 6.04 16.68 -1.59
N ASP A 33 6.78 16.00 -0.71
CA ASP A 33 7.41 16.58 0.48
C ASP A 33 8.83 17.12 0.22
N LYS A 34 9.31 17.07 -1.03
CA LYS A 34 10.63 17.53 -1.47
C LYS A 34 11.79 16.92 -0.66
N LEU A 35 11.64 15.65 -0.28
CA LEU A 35 12.69 14.88 0.39
C LEU A 35 13.78 14.51 -0.61
N ASP A 36 15.01 14.43 -0.13
CA ASP A 36 16.13 13.99 -0.94
C ASP A 36 15.93 12.53 -1.40
N PRO A 37 16.50 12.14 -2.55
CA PRO A 37 16.52 10.75 -2.98
C PRO A 37 17.22 9.87 -1.94
N TRP A 38 16.67 8.68 -1.70
CA TRP A 38 17.32 7.72 -0.83
C TRP A 38 18.73 7.38 -1.36
N THR A 39 19.71 7.30 -0.45
CA THR A 39 21.06 6.83 -0.77
C THR A 39 21.56 5.86 0.30
N PRO A 40 22.54 4.98 -0.03
CA PRO A 40 23.15 4.12 0.98
C PRO A 40 23.80 4.87 2.16
N GLU A 41 24.25 6.11 1.94
CA GLU A 41 24.81 6.95 2.99
C GLU A 41 23.73 7.42 3.97
N ILE A 42 22.60 7.88 3.45
CA ILE A 42 21.41 8.23 4.23
C ILE A 42 20.91 7.01 5.02
N GLU A 43 20.88 5.82 4.39
CA GLU A 43 20.48 4.59 5.07
C GLU A 43 21.38 4.26 6.26
N ARG A 44 22.69 4.46 6.13
CA ARG A 44 23.62 4.27 7.25
C ARG A 44 23.35 5.27 8.38
N GLN A 45 23.18 6.55 8.06
CA GLN A 45 22.86 7.57 9.06
C GLN A 45 21.53 7.26 9.78
N TYR A 46 20.52 6.81 9.03
CA TYR A 46 19.24 6.40 9.59
C TYR A 46 19.38 5.18 10.52
N HIS A 47 20.21 4.21 10.15
CA HIS A 47 20.50 3.06 10.99
C HIS A 47 21.17 3.46 12.32
N ASP A 48 22.17 4.36 12.27
CA ASP A 48 22.82 4.87 13.48
C ASP A 48 21.82 5.63 14.38
N PHE A 49 20.94 6.43 13.76
CA PHE A 49 19.83 7.15 14.42
C PHE A 49 18.77 6.24 15.05
N ILE A 50 18.58 5.03 14.54
CA ILE A 50 17.74 4.02 15.20
C ILE A 50 18.48 3.39 16.38
N LEU A 51 19.75 3.02 16.19
CA LEU A 51 20.55 2.35 17.21
C LEU A 51 20.78 3.21 18.46
N ASP A 52 20.90 4.52 18.30
CA ASP A 52 21.07 5.45 19.43
C ASP A 52 19.74 5.82 20.12
N GLY A 53 18.60 5.33 19.61
CA GLY A 53 17.26 5.54 20.16
C GLY A 53 16.58 6.85 19.73
N SER A 54 17.28 7.72 19.00
CA SER A 54 16.76 9.03 18.57
C SER A 54 15.55 8.88 17.63
N ALA A 55 15.50 7.82 16.82
CA ALA A 55 14.35 7.52 15.98
C ALA A 55 13.05 7.36 16.77
N SER A 56 13.12 6.69 17.93
CA SER A 56 11.93 6.47 18.74
C SER A 56 11.40 7.76 19.35
N GLU A 57 12.29 8.65 19.82
CA GLU A 57 11.91 9.94 20.37
C GLU A 57 11.30 10.83 19.27
N PHE A 58 11.95 10.88 18.11
CA PHE A 58 11.50 11.69 16.98
C PHE A 58 10.13 11.25 16.47
N ILE A 59 9.92 9.95 16.22
CA ILE A 59 8.63 9.42 15.73
C ILE A 59 7.52 9.61 16.77
N THR A 60 7.83 9.48 18.07
CA THR A 60 6.85 9.76 19.12
C THR A 60 6.41 11.23 19.10
N ARG A 61 7.35 12.16 18.91
CA ARG A 61 7.05 13.59 18.76
C ARG A 61 6.24 13.85 17.50
N LEU A 62 6.63 13.27 16.37
CA LEU A 62 5.93 13.41 15.09
C LEU A 62 4.45 13.00 15.21
N ASN A 63 4.19 11.86 15.84
CA ASN A 63 2.83 11.35 16.06
C ASN A 63 2.01 12.15 17.09
N THR A 64 2.68 12.86 18.01
CA THR A 64 2.00 13.67 19.04
C THR A 64 1.70 15.08 18.53
N ASP A 65 2.57 15.62 17.68
CA ASP A 65 2.46 16.97 17.11
C ASP A 65 2.24 16.90 15.60
N GLY A 66 0.96 16.87 15.21
CA GLY A 66 0.56 16.81 13.81
C GLY A 66 0.97 18.02 12.95
N LYS A 67 1.58 19.07 13.53
CA LYS A 67 2.13 20.21 12.78
C LYS A 67 3.64 20.18 12.66
N MET A 68 4.30 19.24 13.33
CA MET A 68 5.77 19.18 13.38
C MET A 68 6.40 19.10 11.98
N ALA A 69 5.80 18.35 11.06
CA ALA A 69 6.27 18.26 9.68
C ALA A 69 6.17 19.60 8.94
N GLU A 70 5.07 20.33 9.11
CA GLU A 70 4.86 21.64 8.47
C GLU A 70 5.76 22.73 9.06
N GLU A 71 5.94 22.75 10.38
CA GLU A 71 6.65 23.79 11.12
C GLU A 71 8.17 23.57 11.14
N GLU A 72 8.61 22.33 11.35
CA GLU A 72 10.04 21.98 11.57
C GLU A 72 10.66 21.20 10.42
N GLY A 73 9.89 20.67 9.46
CA GLY A 73 10.38 19.74 8.43
C GLY A 73 11.57 20.25 7.61
N HIS A 74 11.61 21.56 7.35
CA HIS A 74 12.72 22.21 6.64
C HIS A 74 14.05 22.26 7.43
N THR A 75 14.03 21.92 8.71
CA THR A 75 15.21 21.89 9.60
C THR A 75 15.71 20.47 9.89
N TRP A 76 14.98 19.45 9.43
CA TRP A 76 15.32 18.07 9.68
C TRP A 76 16.61 17.67 8.96
N ASN A 77 17.41 16.85 9.65
CA ASN A 77 18.58 16.21 9.05
C ASN A 77 18.16 14.96 8.25
N ASP A 78 19.12 14.38 7.51
CA ASP A 78 18.90 13.18 6.69
C ASP A 78 18.16 12.05 7.42
N PRO A 79 18.57 11.59 8.62
CA PRO A 79 17.86 10.49 9.28
C PRO A 79 16.47 10.87 9.78
N GLN A 80 16.21 12.13 10.18
CA GLN A 80 14.86 12.61 10.50
C GLN A 80 13.96 12.65 9.27
N ASN A 81 14.51 13.12 8.13
CA ASN A 81 13.83 13.09 6.83
C ASN A 81 13.53 11.67 6.34
N GLU A 82 14.25 10.65 6.81
CA GLU A 82 13.94 9.23 6.55
C GLU A 82 12.96 8.62 7.54
N ALA A 83 12.94 9.10 8.79
CA ALA A 83 11.98 8.67 9.80
C ALA A 83 10.55 9.08 9.43
N TYR A 84 10.37 10.23 8.79
CA TYR A 84 9.06 10.70 8.33
C TYR A 84 8.38 9.77 7.31
N PRO A 85 8.99 9.40 6.17
CA PRO A 85 8.38 8.45 5.24
C PRO A 85 8.31 7.04 5.83
N HIS A 86 9.16 6.68 6.82
CA HIS A 86 8.99 5.42 7.55
C HIS A 86 7.64 5.38 8.29
N ASP A 87 7.38 6.39 9.12
CA ASP A 87 6.15 6.54 9.90
C ASP A 87 4.92 6.61 8.98
N HIS A 88 4.99 7.43 7.93
CA HIS A 88 3.92 7.54 6.93
C HIS A 88 3.65 6.21 6.19
N MET A 89 4.69 5.40 5.89
CA MET A 89 4.48 4.08 5.27
C MET A 89 3.78 3.11 6.23
N GLN A 90 4.05 3.23 7.53
CA GLN A 90 3.39 2.42 8.55
C GLN A 90 1.91 2.79 8.68
N ASP A 91 1.58 4.08 8.72
CA ASP A 91 0.18 4.55 8.73
C ASP A 91 -0.61 4.08 7.51
N LEU A 92 0.00 4.16 6.31
CA LEU A 92 -0.62 3.67 5.08
C LEU A 92 -0.87 2.16 5.14
N TYR A 93 0.10 1.39 5.66
CA TYR A 93 -0.05 -0.04 5.83
C TYR A 93 -1.19 -0.38 6.79
N GLU A 94 -1.21 0.24 7.97
CA GLU A 94 -2.22 -0.01 9.00
C GLU A 94 -3.62 0.36 8.51
N THR A 95 -3.76 1.54 7.91
CA THR A 95 -5.01 2.02 7.31
C THR A 95 -5.50 1.08 6.22
N GLU A 96 -4.61 0.60 5.34
CA GLU A 96 -4.99 -0.31 4.25
C GLU A 96 -5.42 -1.68 4.78
N VAL A 97 -4.72 -2.23 5.78
CA VAL A 97 -5.09 -3.49 6.43
C VAL A 97 -6.43 -3.37 7.14
N GLU A 98 -6.67 -2.28 7.87
CA GLU A 98 -7.96 -2.02 8.52
C GLU A 98 -9.09 -1.87 7.49
N ALA A 99 -8.84 -1.17 6.38
CA ALA A 99 -9.78 -1.03 5.29
C ALA A 99 -10.17 -2.40 4.74
N PHE A 100 -9.21 -3.27 4.42
CA PHE A 100 -9.49 -4.64 3.96
C PHE A 100 -10.29 -5.46 4.98
N HIS A 101 -9.93 -5.42 6.27
CA HIS A 101 -10.68 -6.13 7.31
C HIS A 101 -12.12 -5.64 7.47
N THR A 102 -12.38 -4.36 7.20
CA THR A 102 -13.71 -3.76 7.28
C THR A 102 -14.63 -4.20 6.13
N VAL A 103 -14.08 -4.55 4.97
CA VAL A 103 -14.83 -4.90 3.73
C VAL A 103 -14.76 -6.40 3.40
N THR A 104 -14.59 -7.25 4.41
CA THR A 104 -14.38 -8.70 4.25
C THR A 104 -15.48 -9.40 3.43
N ASP A 105 -16.71 -8.90 3.43
CA ASP A 105 -17.85 -9.53 2.76
C ASP A 105 -17.87 -9.34 1.23
N ILE A 106 -17.15 -8.33 0.74
CA ILE A 106 -17.02 -7.99 -0.68
C ILE A 106 -15.65 -8.35 -1.28
N GLN A 107 -14.70 -8.81 -0.46
CA GLN A 107 -13.41 -9.32 -0.93
C GLN A 107 -13.55 -10.53 -1.86
N GLY A 108 -12.74 -10.56 -2.92
CA GLY A 108 -12.77 -11.60 -3.96
C GLY A 108 -13.97 -11.51 -4.89
N LYS A 109 -14.82 -10.48 -4.71
CA LYS A 109 -15.95 -10.13 -5.58
C LYS A 109 -15.72 -8.73 -6.13
N ASP A 110 -16.02 -7.71 -5.33
CA ASP A 110 -15.97 -6.31 -5.77
C ASP A 110 -14.58 -5.69 -5.60
N ILE A 111 -13.72 -6.31 -4.77
CA ILE A 111 -12.37 -5.85 -4.52
C ILE A 111 -11.40 -7.05 -4.42
N PRO A 112 -10.08 -6.83 -4.58
CA PRO A 112 -9.09 -7.88 -4.39
C PRO A 112 -9.19 -8.54 -3.01
N GLN A 113 -9.02 -9.85 -2.94
CA GLN A 113 -8.91 -10.56 -1.67
C GLN A 113 -7.54 -10.30 -1.02
N LEU A 114 -7.53 -9.99 0.29
CA LEU A 114 -6.35 -9.97 1.14
C LEU A 114 -6.08 -11.40 1.64
N PHE A 115 -4.92 -11.96 1.27
CA PHE A 115 -4.52 -13.30 1.70
C PHE A 115 -3.70 -13.30 2.98
N ALA A 116 -2.78 -12.34 3.12
CA ALA A 116 -1.88 -12.27 4.26
C ALA A 116 -1.31 -10.87 4.46
N CYS A 117 -1.03 -10.55 5.73
CA CYS A 117 -0.10 -9.51 6.12
C CYS A 117 1.27 -10.15 6.34
N LEU A 118 2.35 -9.46 5.96
CA LEU A 118 3.71 -9.97 6.05
C LEU A 118 4.70 -8.89 6.44
N THR A 119 5.85 -9.35 6.92
CA THR A 119 6.98 -8.52 7.28
C THR A 119 8.21 -9.06 6.57
N VAL A 120 8.89 -8.20 5.81
CA VAL A 120 10.16 -8.53 5.17
C VAL A 120 11.29 -8.01 6.07
N PRO A 121 12.06 -8.91 6.70
CA PRO A 121 13.11 -8.50 7.63
C PRO A 121 14.27 -7.85 6.90
N SER A 122 14.77 -6.74 7.42
CA SER A 122 15.94 -6.06 6.86
C SER A 122 17.24 -6.69 7.38
N SER A 123 17.63 -7.82 6.77
CA SER A 123 18.90 -8.59 6.81
C SER A 123 19.90 -8.49 7.99
N SER A 124 19.50 -8.10 9.20
CA SER A 124 20.34 -8.15 10.40
C SER A 124 19.71 -9.06 11.45
N SER A 125 20.13 -10.32 11.46
CA SER A 125 19.63 -11.36 12.36
C SER A 125 20.08 -11.21 13.83
N SER A 126 20.62 -10.05 14.22
CA SER A 126 21.23 -9.82 15.53
C SER A 126 20.70 -8.59 16.28
N GLN A 127 19.67 -7.91 15.78
CA GLN A 127 19.16 -6.69 16.41
C GLN A 127 17.99 -6.98 17.35
N GLU A 128 17.89 -6.17 18.42
CA GLU A 128 16.81 -6.26 19.39
C GLU A 128 15.44 -6.05 18.72
N SER A 129 14.40 -6.73 19.22
CA SER A 129 13.04 -6.63 18.68
C SER A 129 12.47 -5.20 18.65
N SER A 130 13.01 -4.31 19.49
CA SER A 130 12.70 -2.88 19.56
C SER A 130 13.15 -2.09 18.34
N ILE A 131 14.21 -2.54 17.65
CA ILE A 131 14.80 -1.88 16.48
C ILE A 131 14.10 -2.34 15.20
N ASN A 132 13.70 -3.62 15.13
CA ASN A 132 13.10 -4.24 13.95
C ASN A 132 11.91 -3.45 13.39
N LYS A 133 11.10 -2.82 14.25
CA LYS A 133 9.96 -2.00 13.81
C LYS A 133 10.36 -0.80 12.92
N TYR A 134 11.60 -0.33 13.00
CA TYR A 134 12.11 0.81 12.21
C TYR A 134 12.83 0.42 10.92
N ILE A 135 13.15 -0.87 10.75
CA ILE A 135 13.93 -1.40 9.63
C ILE A 135 13.15 -2.40 8.79
N ASP A 136 12.22 -3.14 9.41
CA ASP A 136 11.43 -4.15 8.73
C ASP A 136 10.40 -3.48 7.81
N VAL A 137 10.13 -4.14 6.69
CA VAL A 137 9.20 -3.62 5.68
C VAL A 137 7.89 -4.36 5.79
N SER A 138 6.84 -3.63 6.15
CA SER A 138 5.46 -4.13 6.17
C SER A 138 4.94 -4.36 4.75
N GLY A 139 4.07 -5.36 4.59
CA GLY A 139 3.49 -5.69 3.30
C GLY A 139 2.21 -6.49 3.39
N VAL A 140 1.50 -6.53 2.27
CA VAL A 140 0.28 -7.32 2.09
C VAL A 140 0.36 -8.16 0.81
N LEU A 141 -0.26 -9.33 0.87
CA LEU A 141 -0.40 -10.25 -0.25
C LEU A 141 -1.86 -10.24 -0.71
N LEU A 142 -2.08 -9.79 -1.94
CA LEU A 142 -3.40 -9.59 -2.52
C LEU A 142 -3.65 -10.52 -3.71
N GLN A 143 -4.92 -10.71 -4.03
CA GLN A 143 -5.36 -11.35 -5.27
C GLN A 143 -4.81 -10.63 -6.49
N TYR A 144 -4.23 -11.42 -7.40
CA TYR A 144 -3.98 -10.98 -8.75
C TYR A 144 -5.27 -11.05 -9.56
N ILE A 145 -5.66 -9.92 -10.15
CA ILE A 145 -6.81 -9.80 -11.04
C ILE A 145 -6.27 -9.73 -12.47
N ASN A 146 -6.64 -10.71 -13.29
CA ASN A 146 -6.30 -10.71 -14.70
C ASN A 146 -7.38 -9.94 -15.47
N GLY A 147 -7.07 -8.76 -15.97
CA GLY A 147 -8.02 -7.91 -16.69
C GLY A 147 -7.36 -6.66 -17.25
N SER A 148 -8.18 -5.78 -17.81
CA SER A 148 -7.75 -4.51 -18.39
C SER A 148 -8.18 -3.34 -17.52
N LEU A 149 -7.40 -2.26 -17.52
CA LEU A 149 -7.78 -1.06 -16.76
C LEU A 149 -9.04 -0.42 -17.33
N LEU A 150 -9.88 0.15 -16.47
CA LEU A 150 -11.07 0.88 -16.91
C LEU A 150 -10.71 2.11 -17.77
N THR A 151 -9.51 2.69 -17.62
CA THR A 151 -8.99 3.74 -18.51
C THR A 151 -8.92 3.31 -19.98
N ASP A 152 -8.73 2.01 -20.22
CA ASP A 152 -8.50 1.44 -21.54
C ASP A 152 -9.73 0.66 -22.04
N ILE A 153 -10.91 0.88 -21.44
CA ILE A 153 -12.15 0.17 -21.80
C ILE A 153 -12.47 0.23 -23.29
N ALA A 154 -12.13 1.34 -23.97
CA ALA A 154 -12.38 1.50 -25.40
C ALA A 154 -11.56 0.56 -26.28
N ALA A 155 -10.42 0.05 -25.79
CA ALA A 155 -9.58 -0.90 -26.51
C ALA A 155 -9.99 -2.36 -26.25
N HIS A 156 -10.75 -2.62 -25.19
CA HIS A 156 -10.98 -3.97 -24.67
C HIS A 156 -12.45 -4.38 -24.61
N ALA A 157 -13.40 -3.45 -24.65
CA ALA A 157 -14.82 -3.77 -24.52
C ALA A 157 -15.69 -3.02 -25.54
N PRO A 158 -16.75 -3.68 -26.05
CA PRO A 158 -17.72 -3.05 -26.95
C PRO A 158 -18.50 -1.96 -26.21
N ARG A 159 -18.96 -0.93 -26.94
CA ARG A 159 -19.51 0.30 -26.33
C ARG A 159 -20.81 0.05 -25.54
N GLU A 160 -21.52 -1.02 -25.89
CA GLU A 160 -22.79 -1.44 -25.31
C GLU A 160 -22.65 -1.81 -23.82
N VAL A 161 -21.47 -2.25 -23.37
CA VAL A 161 -21.24 -2.66 -21.96
C VAL A 161 -20.60 -1.57 -21.10
N TRP A 162 -20.20 -0.44 -21.70
CA TRP A 162 -19.48 0.61 -20.95
C TRP A 162 -20.31 1.18 -19.81
N GLN A 163 -21.61 1.42 -20.05
CA GLN A 163 -22.48 1.99 -19.03
C GLN A 163 -22.61 1.05 -17.83
N SER A 164 -22.81 -0.25 -18.06
CA SER A 164 -22.92 -1.21 -16.97
C SER A 164 -21.63 -1.33 -16.17
N VAL A 165 -20.47 -1.31 -16.82
CA VAL A 165 -19.17 -1.35 -16.13
C VAL A 165 -18.96 -0.10 -15.27
N CYS A 166 -19.29 1.09 -15.80
CA CYS A 166 -19.21 2.33 -15.03
C CYS A 166 -20.19 2.34 -13.84
N ASP A 167 -21.42 1.88 -14.04
CA ASP A 167 -22.43 1.79 -12.98
C ASP A 167 -21.98 0.84 -11.86
N GLU A 168 -21.35 -0.28 -12.22
CA GLU A 168 -20.79 -1.24 -11.26
C GLU A 168 -19.61 -0.64 -10.49
N ALA A 169 -18.67 0.03 -11.16
CA ALA A 169 -17.59 0.75 -10.49
C ALA A 169 -18.11 1.77 -9.46
N ILE A 170 -19.18 2.52 -9.81
CA ILE A 170 -19.84 3.44 -8.87
C ILE A 170 -20.46 2.70 -7.69
N GLN A 171 -21.12 1.56 -7.92
CA GLN A 171 -21.68 0.75 -6.84
C GLN A 171 -20.60 0.23 -5.90
N ILE A 172 -19.44 -0.20 -6.40
CA ILE A 172 -18.32 -0.66 -5.58
C ILE A 172 -17.82 0.46 -4.68
N VAL A 173 -17.63 1.67 -5.24
CA VAL A 173 -17.22 2.85 -4.45
C VAL A 173 -18.23 3.15 -3.34
N ASN A 174 -19.52 3.13 -3.66
CA ASN A 174 -20.57 3.37 -2.67
C ASN A 174 -20.60 2.28 -1.59
N ARG A 175 -20.42 1.00 -1.95
CA ARG A 175 -20.34 -0.10 -0.97
C ARG A 175 -19.18 0.08 0.00
N ILE A 176 -18.02 0.53 -0.49
CA ILE A 176 -16.87 0.84 0.37
C ILE A 176 -17.21 2.04 1.28
N GLY A 177 -17.80 3.10 0.72
CA GLY A 177 -18.23 4.29 1.47
C GLY A 177 -19.28 4.00 2.56
N ASP A 178 -20.24 3.12 2.29
CA ASP A 178 -21.28 2.70 3.24
C ASP A 178 -20.70 2.00 4.48
N ARG A 179 -19.46 1.50 4.40
CA ARG A 179 -18.71 0.90 5.51
C ARG A 179 -17.80 1.91 6.23
N GLY A 180 -17.94 3.20 5.92
CA GLY A 180 -17.20 4.28 6.58
C GLY A 180 -15.79 4.49 6.02
N ILE A 181 -15.46 3.91 4.88
CA ILE A 181 -14.13 4.04 4.26
C ILE A 181 -14.17 5.13 3.19
N LEU A 182 -13.28 6.10 3.30
CA LEU A 182 -13.03 7.09 2.26
C LEU A 182 -11.80 6.66 1.45
N ASN A 183 -12.01 6.29 0.19
CA ASN A 183 -10.92 6.09 -0.76
C ASN A 183 -10.61 7.42 -1.47
N GLU A 184 -9.44 7.99 -1.20
CA GLU A 184 -9.03 9.29 -1.75
C GLU A 184 -8.54 9.21 -3.20
N ASP A 185 -8.20 8.02 -3.71
CA ASP A 185 -7.70 7.81 -5.07
C ASP A 185 -8.69 7.05 -5.96
N VAL A 186 -9.98 7.41 -5.91
CA VAL A 186 -10.98 6.85 -6.85
C VAL A 186 -10.73 7.42 -8.25
N LYS A 187 -10.02 6.65 -9.08
CA LYS A 187 -9.70 7.00 -10.47
C LYS A 187 -9.81 5.76 -11.35
N MET A 188 -10.14 5.94 -12.63
CA MET A 188 -10.35 4.83 -13.57
C MET A 188 -9.17 3.84 -13.64
N ARG A 189 -7.94 4.31 -13.44
CA ARG A 189 -6.74 3.45 -13.45
C ARG A 189 -6.67 2.44 -12.29
N ASN A 190 -7.51 2.60 -11.27
CA ASN A 190 -7.54 1.75 -10.08
C ASN A 190 -8.66 0.67 -10.17
N PHE A 191 -9.39 0.62 -11.28
CA PHE A 191 -10.38 -0.43 -11.57
C PHE A 191 -9.85 -1.37 -12.65
N ILE A 192 -10.00 -2.67 -12.44
CA ILE A 192 -9.56 -3.72 -13.36
C ILE A 192 -10.80 -4.46 -13.87
N VAL A 193 -11.18 -4.21 -15.11
CA VAL A 193 -12.31 -4.87 -15.76
C VAL A 193 -11.89 -6.27 -16.19
N GLN A 194 -12.59 -7.29 -15.68
CA GLN A 194 -12.44 -8.66 -16.13
C GLN A 194 -13.46 -8.99 -17.23
N GLU A 195 -13.00 -9.66 -18.29
CA GLU A 195 -13.89 -10.24 -19.28
C GLU A 195 -14.51 -11.52 -18.71
N ASN A 196 -15.85 -11.60 -18.70
CA ASN A 196 -16.50 -12.81 -18.26
C ASN A 196 -16.35 -13.93 -19.30
N PRO A 197 -15.89 -15.14 -18.89
CA PRO A 197 -15.73 -16.27 -19.81
C PRO A 197 -17.06 -16.80 -20.40
N GLU A 198 -18.22 -16.31 -19.92
CA GLU A 198 -19.55 -16.70 -20.40
C GLU A 198 -20.24 -15.67 -21.30
N GLY A 199 -19.59 -14.55 -21.67
CA GLY A 199 -20.20 -13.54 -22.58
C GLY A 199 -21.37 -12.75 -21.98
N ASN A 200 -21.67 -12.94 -20.69
CA ASN A 200 -22.55 -12.08 -19.90
C ASN A 200 -21.69 -11.28 -18.93
N SER A 201 -21.47 -10.00 -19.22
CA SER A 201 -20.65 -9.09 -18.42
C SER A 201 -21.18 -8.94 -16.98
N ARG A 202 -20.32 -9.21 -16.00
CA ARG A 202 -20.37 -8.73 -14.61
C ARG A 202 -18.97 -8.19 -14.36
N GLY A 203 -18.87 -6.91 -14.07
CA GLY A 203 -17.64 -6.26 -13.68
C GLY A 203 -17.17 -6.79 -12.33
N LEU A 204 -15.85 -6.83 -12.20
CA LEU A 204 -15.14 -6.95 -10.94
C LEU A 204 -14.25 -5.70 -10.84
#